data_AF-A0A9X4BK55-F1
#
_entry.id   AF-A0A9X4BK55-F1
#
_cell.length_a   1.000
_cell.length_b   1.000
_cell.length_c   1.000
_cell.angle_alpha   90.00
_cell.angle_beta   90.00
_cell.angle_gamma   90.00
#
_symmetry.space_group_name_H-M   'P 1'
#
loop_
_entity.id
_entity.type
_entity.pdbx_description
1 polymer ?
#
loop_
_entity_poly.entity_id
_entity_poly.type
_entity_poly.pdbx_seq_one_letter_code
_entity_poly.pdbx_strand_id
1 'polypeptide(L)'
;MCRVLRAAFAALVGFAATSHAAAPPLASEARLPQSITVAQRSTTPLAAMGLPLALSIGDVTGGEVLTRVATTDGVDVFGPRIMRAGERASFDAAGRKLTLTLVALDNALVGEDYATFTVAAAAALSETEKIERLLGAIEALPDARFVRNGNDHSPQEAVAHLRRKWKAAAGRADDARRFVDELASTSSTSGKPYEIRYADGRTATVRDFLLGELARLEQR
;
A
#
# COMPACT_ATOMS: atom_id res chain seq x y z
N MET A 1 75.24 26.75 42.22
CA MET A 1 75.38 27.58 41.00
C MET A 1 74.75 26.82 39.84
N CYS A 2 74.22 27.56 38.86
CA CYS A 2 73.55 27.12 37.62
C CYS A 2 72.07 26.71 37.69
N ARG A 3 71.23 27.73 37.45
CA ARG A 3 69.94 27.68 36.75
C ARG A 3 70.13 27.24 35.30
N VAL A 4 69.24 26.41 34.76
CA VAL A 4 68.72 26.46 33.37
C VAL A 4 67.29 25.87 33.42
N LEU A 5 66.23 26.68 33.41
CA LEU A 5 65.44 27.20 32.26
C LEU A 5 64.51 26.16 31.57
N ARG A 6 63.22 26.24 31.95
CA ARG A 6 61.98 26.32 31.14
C ARG A 6 61.85 25.61 29.77
N ALA A 7 60.74 24.86 29.64
CA ALA A 7 59.86 24.61 28.47
C ALA A 7 59.49 23.12 28.40
N ALA A 8 58.28 22.65 28.09
CA ALA A 8 57.02 23.27 27.71
C ALA A 8 55.93 22.17 27.74
N PHE A 9 54.69 22.64 27.87
CA PHE A 9 53.45 22.10 27.32
C PHE A 9 52.84 20.79 27.85
N ALA A 10 51.65 21.01 28.44
CA ALA A 10 50.61 20.07 28.82
C ALA A 10 50.28 19.03 27.74
N ALA A 11 50.18 17.77 28.14
CA ALA A 11 49.37 16.77 27.46
C ALA A 11 48.15 16.47 28.32
N LEU A 12 46.98 16.68 27.71
CA LEU A 12 45.64 16.60 28.26
C LEU A 12 45.33 15.20 28.82
N VAL A 13 44.74 15.19 30.01
CA VAL A 13 43.93 14.10 30.54
C VAL A 13 42.61 14.05 29.74
N GLY A 14 42.11 12.85 29.41
CA GLY A 14 40.83 12.71 28.72
C GLY A 14 40.34 11.27 28.66
N PHE A 15 40.06 10.69 29.82
CA PHE A 15 39.29 9.45 29.97
C PHE A 15 37.81 9.73 29.62
N ALA A 16 37.20 8.81 28.88
CA ALA A 16 35.77 8.47 28.81
C ALA A 16 34.74 9.62 28.71
N ALA A 17 34.09 9.71 27.55
CA ALA A 17 32.68 10.07 27.48
C ALA A 17 31.95 8.97 26.70
N THR A 18 31.43 8.01 27.44
CA THR A 18 30.30 7.17 27.04
C THR A 18 29.20 8.09 26.51
N SER A 19 28.95 8.05 25.20
CA SER A 19 27.72 8.60 24.63
C SER A 19 26.57 7.74 25.17
N HIS A 20 25.89 8.29 26.16
CA HIS A 20 24.66 7.74 26.72
C HIS A 20 23.60 7.83 25.63
N ALA A 21 23.40 6.72 24.92
CA ALA A 21 22.24 6.54 24.06
C ALA A 21 21.00 6.74 24.94
N ALA A 22 20.36 7.90 24.81
CA ALA A 22 19.05 8.12 25.39
C ALA A 22 18.10 7.15 24.68
N ALA A 23 17.67 6.12 25.41
CA ALA A 23 16.59 5.24 24.98
C ALA A 23 15.35 6.11 24.70
N PRO A 24 14.78 6.09 23.48
CA PRO A 24 13.51 6.75 23.25
C PRO A 24 12.42 6.05 24.07
N PRO A 25 11.45 6.80 24.61
CA PRO A 25 10.47 6.28 25.54
C PRO A 25 9.54 5.25 24.87
N LEU A 26 9.16 4.26 25.69
CA LEU A 26 8.21 3.20 25.43
C LEU A 26 6.95 3.68 24.67
N ALA A 27 6.65 2.97 23.59
CA ALA A 27 5.32 2.72 23.05
C ALA A 27 4.32 3.89 23.11
N SER A 28 4.49 4.86 22.20
CA SER A 28 3.34 5.64 21.75
C SER A 28 2.58 4.79 20.73
N GLU A 29 1.36 4.38 21.09
CA GLU A 29 0.38 3.82 20.15
C GLU A 29 0.11 4.85 19.05
N ALA A 30 0.95 4.86 18.01
CA ALA A 30 0.89 5.84 16.93
C ALA A 30 -0.40 5.63 16.12
N ARG A 31 -1.41 6.45 16.43
CA ARG A 31 -2.64 6.59 15.66
C ARG A 31 -2.29 7.01 14.23
N LEU A 32 -2.91 6.36 13.25
CA LEU A 32 -2.72 6.65 11.84
C LEU A 32 -3.23 8.06 11.47
N PRO A 33 -2.59 8.74 10.49
CA PRO A 33 -1.32 8.37 9.86
C PRO A 33 -0.10 8.74 10.73
N GLN A 34 0.90 7.86 10.80
CA GLN A 34 2.17 8.15 11.49
C GLN A 34 3.13 8.83 10.50
N SER A 35 3.56 10.04 10.83
CA SER A 35 4.60 10.74 10.08
C SER A 35 5.98 10.50 10.70
N ILE A 36 7.00 10.30 9.86
CA ILE A 36 8.38 10.04 10.28
C ILE A 36 9.35 10.81 9.38
N THR A 37 10.32 11.46 9.98
CA THR A 37 11.40 12.16 9.26
C THR A 37 12.68 11.36 9.43
N VAL A 38 13.33 11.06 8.31
CA VAL A 38 14.52 10.19 8.24
C VAL A 38 15.65 10.98 7.61
N ALA A 39 16.82 10.98 8.24
CA ALA A 39 18.03 11.61 7.70
C ALA A 39 18.59 10.77 6.53
N GLN A 40 19.22 11.41 5.55
CA GLN A 40 19.84 10.71 4.43
C GLN A 40 20.84 9.64 4.89
N ARG A 41 21.01 8.58 4.09
CA ARG A 41 21.92 7.44 4.37
C ARG A 41 21.72 6.79 5.74
N SER A 42 20.53 6.94 6.33
CA SER A 42 20.23 6.44 7.67
C SER A 42 19.07 5.46 7.66
N THR A 43 18.96 4.74 8.77
CA THR A 43 17.86 3.84 9.06
C THR A 43 17.18 4.30 10.34
N THR A 44 15.87 4.48 10.29
CA THR A 44 15.06 4.86 11.45
C THR A 44 14.04 3.76 11.76
N PRO A 45 13.87 3.37 13.05
CA PRO A 45 12.78 2.49 13.46
C PRO A 45 11.42 3.06 13.10
N LEU A 46 10.58 2.23 12.49
CA LEU A 46 9.23 2.54 12.06
C LEU A 46 8.26 1.60 12.77
N ALA A 47 7.57 2.11 13.80
CA ALA A 47 6.54 1.38 14.53
C ALA A 47 5.16 1.53 13.85
N ALA A 48 5.03 1.04 12.61
CA ALA A 48 3.79 1.19 11.85
C ALA A 48 2.74 0.19 12.35
N MET A 49 1.66 0.69 12.96
CA MET A 49 0.52 -0.12 13.41
C MET A 49 0.90 -1.28 14.35
N GLY A 50 1.92 -1.08 15.19
CA GLY A 50 2.41 -2.11 16.12
C GLY A 50 3.34 -3.16 15.49
N LEU A 51 3.71 -3.00 14.21
CA LEU A 51 4.74 -3.81 13.57
C LEU A 51 6.11 -3.13 13.74
N PRO A 52 7.15 -3.86 14.22
CA PRO A 52 8.49 -3.32 14.32
C PRO A 52 9.18 -3.39 12.95
N LEU A 53 9.19 -2.26 12.23
CA LEU A 53 9.86 -2.12 10.94
C LEU A 53 11.04 -1.16 11.05
N ALA A 54 11.90 -1.15 10.04
CA ALA A 54 13.00 -0.21 9.88
C ALA A 54 12.93 0.41 8.48
N LEU A 55 12.87 1.74 8.43
CA LEU A 55 12.87 2.51 7.19
C LEU A 55 14.28 3.04 6.94
N SER A 56 14.88 2.62 5.83
CA SER A 56 16.20 3.05 5.38
C SER A 56 16.08 3.91 4.15
N ILE A 57 16.82 5.01 4.11
CA ILE A 57 16.94 5.85 2.93
C ILE A 57 18.39 6.03 2.50
N GLY A 58 18.58 6.16 1.18
CA GLY A 58 19.86 6.49 0.56
C GLY A 58 20.09 8.00 0.48
N ASP A 59 20.73 8.42 -0.60
CA ASP A 59 20.96 9.83 -0.90
C ASP A 59 19.68 10.54 -1.33
N VAL A 60 19.47 11.74 -0.80
CA VAL A 60 18.38 12.63 -1.21
C VAL A 60 18.88 13.53 -2.34
N THR A 61 18.54 13.18 -3.58
CA THR A 61 19.02 13.88 -4.78
C THR A 61 17.87 14.13 -5.75
N GLY A 62 17.80 15.31 -6.37
CA GLY A 62 16.90 15.55 -7.51
C GLY A 62 15.40 15.32 -7.24
N GLY A 63 14.94 15.49 -6.00
CA GLY A 63 13.54 15.26 -5.62
C GLY A 63 13.13 13.78 -5.53
N GLU A 64 14.11 12.89 -5.46
CA GLU A 64 13.93 11.45 -5.28
C GLU A 64 14.88 10.90 -4.22
N VAL A 65 14.53 9.74 -3.66
CA VAL A 65 15.34 9.06 -2.65
C VAL A 65 15.18 7.54 -2.76
N LEU A 66 16.28 6.81 -2.66
CA LEU A 66 16.25 5.35 -2.57
C LEU A 66 15.68 4.95 -1.21
N THR A 67 14.59 4.20 -1.22
CA THR A 67 13.82 3.86 -0.03
C THR A 67 13.72 2.34 0.13
N ARG A 68 13.90 1.85 1.35
CA ARG A 68 13.77 0.45 1.74
C ARG A 68 13.08 0.33 3.09
N VAL A 69 12.15 -0.60 3.24
CA VAL A 69 11.58 -0.99 4.54
C VAL A 69 11.87 -2.46 4.77
N ALA A 70 12.44 -2.75 5.93
CA ALA A 70 12.73 -4.11 6.38
C ALA A 70 12.06 -4.40 7.72
N THR A 71 11.81 -5.67 7.99
CA THR A 71 11.46 -6.17 9.34
C THR A 71 12.68 -6.15 10.25
N THR A 72 12.49 -6.27 11.57
CA THR A 72 13.60 -6.45 12.53
C THR A 72 14.47 -7.67 12.23
N ASP A 73 13.91 -8.67 11.56
CA ASP A 73 14.61 -9.89 11.15
C ASP A 73 15.43 -9.68 9.86
N GLY A 74 15.46 -8.46 9.33
CA GLY A 74 16.22 -8.08 8.13
C GLY A 74 15.55 -8.46 6.81
N VAL A 75 14.31 -8.97 6.83
CA VAL A 75 13.55 -9.31 5.62
C VAL A 75 12.98 -8.03 5.02
N ASP A 76 13.24 -7.82 3.74
CA ASP A 76 12.71 -6.69 2.99
C ASP A 76 11.22 -6.87 2.71
N VAL A 77 10.44 -5.88 3.15
CA VAL A 77 9.01 -5.79 2.87
C VAL A 77 8.71 -4.70 1.84
N PHE A 78 9.64 -3.77 1.62
CA PHE A 78 9.55 -2.76 0.56
C PHE A 78 10.94 -2.35 0.06
N GLY A 79 11.11 -2.25 -1.26
CA GLY A 79 12.35 -1.76 -1.87
C GLY A 79 13.52 -2.76 -1.81
N PRO A 80 14.75 -2.32 -2.16
CA PRO A 80 15.15 -0.93 -2.44
C PRO A 80 14.50 -0.37 -3.71
N ARG A 81 13.83 0.78 -3.60
CA ARG A 81 13.11 1.45 -4.69
C ARG A 81 13.26 2.97 -4.59
N ILE A 82 13.43 3.64 -5.73
CA ILE A 82 13.41 5.10 -5.78
C ILE A 82 11.97 5.60 -5.57
N MET A 83 11.79 6.52 -4.62
CA MET A 83 10.53 7.23 -4.40
C MET A 83 10.71 8.73 -4.66
N ARG A 84 9.70 9.37 -5.25
CA ARG A 84 9.64 10.83 -5.49
C ARG A 84 8.75 11.53 -4.47
N ALA A 85 8.97 12.82 -4.22
CA ALA A 85 8.08 13.61 -3.38
C ALA A 85 6.62 13.54 -3.89
N GLY A 86 5.67 13.25 -2.99
CA GLY A 86 4.27 12.99 -3.28
C GLY A 86 3.96 11.55 -3.70
N GLU A 87 4.96 10.71 -3.96
CA GLU A 87 4.76 9.32 -4.37
C GLU A 87 4.26 8.47 -3.21
N ARG A 88 3.34 7.58 -3.55
CA ARG A 88 2.76 6.61 -2.63
C ARG A 88 3.02 5.20 -3.15
N ALA A 89 3.46 4.33 -2.26
CA ALA A 89 3.65 2.92 -2.55
C ALA A 89 3.02 2.04 -1.49
N SER A 90 2.34 0.98 -1.91
CA SER A 90 1.79 -0.03 -1.02
C SER A 90 2.73 -1.21 -0.91
N PHE A 91 2.78 -1.81 0.28
CA PHE A 91 3.60 -2.98 0.57
C PHE A 91 2.96 -3.82 1.67
N ASP A 92 3.28 -5.11 1.70
CA ASP A 92 2.73 -6.04 2.68
C ASP A 92 3.77 -6.32 3.77
N ALA A 93 3.37 -6.20 5.04
CA ALA A 93 4.20 -6.52 6.18
C ALA A 93 3.39 -7.33 7.19
N ALA A 94 3.88 -8.54 7.53
CA ALA A 94 3.22 -9.46 8.47
C ALA A 94 1.72 -9.69 8.17
N GLY A 95 1.36 -9.84 6.88
CA GLY A 95 -0.02 -10.06 6.43
C GLY A 95 -0.92 -8.82 6.46
N ARG A 96 -0.35 -7.62 6.69
CA ARG A 96 -1.08 -6.35 6.66
C ARG A 96 -0.56 -5.50 5.52
N LYS A 97 -1.49 -4.93 4.76
CA LYS A 97 -1.16 -4.00 3.70
C LYS A 97 -0.98 -2.59 4.25
N LEU A 98 0.20 -2.06 4.02
CA LEU A 98 0.61 -0.73 4.43
C LEU A 98 0.83 0.14 3.21
N THR A 99 0.80 1.44 3.44
CA THR A 99 1.06 2.47 2.44
C THR A 99 2.13 3.40 2.99
N LEU A 100 3.24 3.52 2.28
CA LEU A 100 4.30 4.50 2.51
C LEU A 100 4.10 5.65 1.51
N THR A 101 4.00 6.88 2.00
CA THR A 101 3.95 8.09 1.16
C THR A 101 5.15 8.94 1.48
N LEU A 102 5.94 9.31 0.47
CA LEU A 102 6.99 10.31 0.63
C LEU A 102 6.35 11.70 0.55
N VAL A 103 6.26 12.39 1.69
CA VAL A 103 5.56 13.68 1.82
C VAL A 103 6.44 14.82 1.37
N ALA A 104 7.69 14.84 1.82
CA ALA A 104 8.63 15.92 1.54
C ALA A 104 10.07 15.41 1.47
N LEU A 105 10.88 16.13 0.71
CA LEU A 105 12.33 15.99 0.69
C LEU A 105 12.91 17.37 0.98
N ASP A 106 13.68 17.46 2.06
CA ASP A 106 14.34 18.68 2.49
C ASP A 106 15.83 18.51 2.20
N ASN A 107 16.29 19.17 1.13
CA ASN A 107 17.71 19.21 0.77
C ASN A 107 18.28 20.55 1.23
N ALA A 108 19.19 20.51 2.20
CA ALA A 108 19.79 21.69 2.80
C ALA A 108 21.17 21.95 2.19
N LEU A 109 21.42 23.20 1.80
CA LEU A 109 22.76 23.61 1.32
C LEU A 109 23.85 23.43 2.39
N VAL A 110 23.45 23.46 3.67
CA VAL A 110 24.31 23.24 4.84
C VAL A 110 23.51 22.46 5.87
N GLY A 111 24.06 21.36 6.38
CA GLY A 111 23.39 20.49 7.35
C GLY A 111 23.14 19.09 6.79
N GLU A 112 22.22 18.37 7.42
CA GLU A 112 21.78 17.04 7.00
C GLU A 112 20.53 17.15 6.11
N ASP A 113 20.41 16.27 5.11
CA ASP A 113 19.23 16.17 4.28
C ASP A 113 18.23 15.18 4.89
N TYR A 114 16.94 15.47 4.70
CA TYR A 114 15.87 14.68 5.29
C TYR A 114 14.80 14.30 4.29
N ALA A 115 14.15 13.17 4.54
CA ALA A 115 12.94 12.76 3.88
C ALA A 115 11.83 12.54 4.91
N THR A 116 10.68 13.18 4.68
CA THR A 116 9.51 13.00 5.53
C THR A 116 8.55 12.03 4.86
N PHE A 117 8.24 10.94 5.55
CA PHE A 117 7.30 9.93 5.12
C PHE A 117 6.06 9.91 6.00
N THR A 118 5.00 9.36 5.44
CA THR A 118 3.80 8.99 6.19
C THR A 118 3.51 7.52 5.94
N VAL A 119 3.25 6.78 7.02
CA VAL A 119 2.82 5.38 6.96
C VAL A 119 1.40 5.25 7.47
N ALA A 120 0.59 4.56 6.69
CA ALA A 120 -0.79 4.25 7.03
C ALA A 120 -1.14 2.81 6.67
N ALA A 121 -2.19 2.27 7.27
CA ALA A 121 -2.88 1.13 6.70
C ALA A 121 -3.27 1.51 5.26
N ALA A 122 -3.05 0.59 4.30
CA ALA A 122 -3.64 0.78 3.00
C ALA A 122 -5.16 0.88 3.19
N ALA A 123 -5.78 1.92 2.63
CA ALA A 123 -7.22 2.02 2.64
C ALA A 123 -7.77 0.76 1.97
N ALA A 124 -8.65 0.04 2.67
CA ALA A 124 -9.46 -0.98 2.04
C ALA A 124 -10.19 -0.33 0.86
N LEU A 125 -10.26 -1.02 -0.27
CA LEU A 125 -11.04 -0.54 -1.41
C LEU A 125 -12.44 -0.18 -0.92
N SER A 126 -12.91 1.02 -1.25
CA SER A 126 -14.31 1.38 -1.01
C SER A 126 -15.22 0.41 -1.76
N GLU A 127 -16.45 0.24 -1.30
CA GLU A 127 -17.40 -0.67 -1.95
C GLU A 127 -17.64 -0.30 -3.43
N THR A 128 -17.65 1.00 -3.74
CA THR A 128 -17.71 1.50 -5.13
C THR A 128 -16.50 1.05 -5.96
N GLU A 129 -15.28 1.16 -5.41
CA GLU A 129 -14.07 0.70 -6.11
C GLU A 129 -14.05 -0.82 -6.27
N LYS A 130 -14.52 -1.58 -5.28
CA LYS A 130 -14.69 -3.03 -5.41
C LYS A 130 -15.63 -3.37 -6.57
N ILE A 131 -16.79 -2.73 -6.66
CA ILE A 131 -17.76 -2.96 -7.75
C ILE A 131 -17.15 -2.63 -9.13
N GLU A 132 -16.46 -1.51 -9.26
CA GLU A 132 -15.80 -1.16 -10.54
C GLU A 132 -14.69 -2.16 -10.91
N ARG A 133 -13.94 -2.68 -9.93
CA ARG A 133 -12.96 -3.76 -10.15
C ARG A 133 -13.62 -5.06 -10.59
N LEU A 134 -14.75 -5.43 -9.99
CA LEU A 134 -15.53 -6.60 -10.39
C LEU A 134 -16.05 -6.48 -11.84
N LEU A 135 -16.55 -5.30 -12.21
CA LEU A 135 -16.94 -5.03 -13.61
C LEU A 135 -15.75 -5.12 -14.56
N GLY A 136 -14.61 -4.55 -14.19
CA GLY A 136 -13.37 -4.66 -14.96
C GLY A 136 -12.87 -6.10 -15.11
N ALA A 137 -13.07 -6.95 -14.09
CA ALA A 137 -12.72 -8.36 -14.17
C ALA A 137 -13.55 -9.12 -15.21
N ILE A 138 -14.84 -8.79 -15.37
CA ILE A 138 -15.66 -9.33 -16.45
C ILE A 138 -15.15 -8.84 -17.81
N GLU A 139 -14.89 -7.54 -17.94
CA GLU A 139 -14.42 -6.93 -19.20
C GLU A 139 -13.08 -7.53 -19.67
N ALA A 140 -12.21 -7.89 -18.73
CA ALA A 140 -10.90 -8.46 -18.99
C ALA A 140 -10.92 -9.96 -19.36
N LEU A 141 -12.07 -10.63 -19.34
CA LEU A 141 -12.16 -12.05 -19.73
C LEU A 141 -11.98 -12.20 -21.26
N PRO A 142 -10.86 -12.79 -21.71
CA PRO A 142 -10.62 -12.97 -23.14
C PRO A 142 -11.57 -14.03 -23.70
N ASP A 143 -12.15 -13.75 -24.86
CA ASP A 143 -12.99 -14.67 -25.64
C ASP A 143 -14.19 -15.29 -24.91
N ALA A 144 -14.55 -14.76 -23.73
CA ALA A 144 -15.72 -15.19 -23.00
C ALA A 144 -17.02 -14.69 -23.66
N ARG A 145 -18.11 -15.41 -23.42
CA ARG A 145 -19.47 -15.00 -23.77
C ARG A 145 -20.30 -14.91 -22.50
N PHE A 146 -21.00 -13.79 -22.35
CA PHE A 146 -21.93 -13.59 -21.27
C PHE A 146 -23.31 -14.04 -21.72
N VAL A 147 -23.85 -15.09 -21.10
CA VAL A 147 -25.13 -15.68 -21.49
C VAL A 147 -26.23 -15.12 -20.60
N ARG A 148 -27.20 -14.45 -21.23
CA ARG A 148 -28.38 -13.88 -20.56
C ARG A 148 -29.64 -14.42 -21.22
N ASN A 149 -30.46 -15.13 -20.46
CA ASN A 149 -31.71 -15.73 -20.97
C ASN A 149 -31.51 -16.66 -22.19
N GLY A 150 -30.32 -17.25 -22.32
CA GLY A 150 -29.95 -18.10 -23.46
C GLY A 150 -29.33 -17.37 -24.64
N ASN A 151 -29.21 -16.04 -24.59
CA ASN A 151 -28.54 -15.25 -25.63
C ASN A 151 -27.12 -14.89 -25.21
N ASP A 152 -26.19 -15.01 -26.14
CA ASP A 152 -24.79 -14.66 -25.95
C ASP A 152 -24.58 -13.15 -26.14
N HIS A 153 -23.82 -12.56 -25.24
CA HIS A 153 -23.40 -11.15 -25.24
C HIS A 153 -21.89 -11.05 -25.06
N SER A 154 -21.30 -9.97 -25.54
CA SER A 154 -19.88 -9.69 -25.27
C SER A 154 -19.65 -9.29 -23.80
N PRO A 155 -18.43 -9.46 -23.26
CA PRO A 155 -18.09 -8.95 -21.93
C PRO A 155 -18.36 -7.45 -21.78
N GLN A 156 -18.13 -6.65 -22.82
CA GLN A 156 -18.37 -5.21 -22.82
C GLN A 156 -19.87 -4.89 -22.73
N GLU A 157 -20.70 -5.62 -23.46
CA GLU A 157 -22.17 -5.47 -23.39
C GLU A 157 -22.70 -5.86 -22.01
N ALA A 158 -22.15 -6.93 -21.42
CA ALA A 158 -22.49 -7.38 -20.09
C ALA A 158 -22.16 -6.31 -19.03
N VAL A 159 -20.94 -5.75 -19.07
CA VAL A 159 -20.52 -4.69 -18.16
C VAL A 159 -21.38 -3.44 -18.32
N ALA A 160 -21.67 -3.03 -19.55
CA ALA A 160 -22.59 -1.91 -19.80
C ALA A 160 -23.99 -2.17 -19.23
N HIS A 161 -24.50 -3.41 -19.35
CA HIS A 161 -25.77 -3.80 -18.76
C HIS A 161 -25.75 -3.74 -17.23
N LEU A 162 -24.73 -4.32 -16.59
CA LEU A 162 -24.58 -4.34 -15.13
C LEU A 162 -24.38 -2.94 -14.57
N ARG A 163 -23.55 -2.11 -15.21
CA ARG A 163 -23.32 -0.71 -14.80
C ARG A 163 -24.60 0.12 -14.88
N ARG A 164 -25.43 -0.07 -15.93
CA ARG A 164 -26.75 0.59 -16.01
C ARG A 164 -27.68 0.13 -14.88
N LYS A 165 -27.73 -1.17 -14.59
CA LYS A 165 -28.55 -1.73 -13.51
C LYS A 165 -28.11 -1.19 -12.15
N TRP A 166 -26.81 -1.09 -11.92
CA TRP A 166 -26.25 -0.53 -10.68
C TRP A 166 -26.60 0.95 -10.49
N LYS A 167 -26.43 1.78 -11.53
CA LYS A 167 -26.85 3.19 -11.48
C LYS A 167 -28.35 3.34 -11.22
N ALA A 168 -29.18 2.46 -11.79
CA ALA A 168 -30.64 2.48 -11.58
C ALA A 168 -31.06 2.03 -10.16
N ALA A 169 -30.20 1.32 -9.42
CA ALA A 169 -30.52 0.83 -8.08
C ALA A 169 -30.50 1.94 -7.01
N ALA A 170 -30.00 3.15 -7.33
CA ALA A 170 -30.10 4.37 -6.53
C ALA A 170 -29.73 4.18 -5.04
N GLY A 171 -28.59 3.56 -4.75
CA GLY A 171 -28.13 3.35 -3.36
C GLY A 171 -28.44 1.98 -2.77
N ARG A 172 -29.31 1.17 -3.42
CA ARG A 172 -29.68 -0.14 -2.84
C ARG A 172 -28.57 -1.18 -2.87
N ALA A 173 -27.58 -1.01 -3.74
CA ALA A 173 -26.44 -1.92 -3.91
C ALA A 173 -25.12 -1.15 -3.77
N ASP A 174 -24.99 -0.46 -2.64
CA ASP A 174 -23.78 0.29 -2.27
C ASP A 174 -22.68 -0.62 -1.71
N ASP A 175 -22.99 -1.90 -1.51
CA ASP A 175 -22.09 -2.94 -1.05
C ASP A 175 -21.78 -3.91 -2.22
N ALA A 176 -20.51 -4.30 -2.35
CA ALA A 176 -20.05 -5.14 -3.46
C ALA A 176 -20.68 -6.54 -3.44
N ARG A 177 -20.85 -7.12 -2.25
CA ARG A 177 -21.49 -8.43 -2.11
C ARG A 177 -22.96 -8.36 -2.51
N ARG A 178 -23.67 -7.31 -2.11
CA ARG A 178 -25.06 -7.06 -2.50
C ARG A 178 -25.21 -6.77 -3.99
N PHE A 179 -24.28 -6.04 -4.60
CA PHE A 179 -24.21 -5.89 -6.06
C PHE A 179 -24.14 -7.25 -6.75
N VAL A 180 -23.30 -8.16 -6.27
CA VAL A 180 -23.18 -9.51 -6.84
C VAL A 180 -24.47 -10.32 -6.64
N ASP A 181 -25.01 -10.35 -5.43
CA ASP A 181 -26.15 -11.19 -5.07
C ASP A 181 -27.48 -10.70 -5.68
N GLU A 182 -27.73 -9.39 -5.75
CA GLU A 182 -29.01 -8.83 -6.18
C GLU A 182 -29.00 -8.32 -7.64
N LEU A 183 -27.86 -7.80 -8.13
CA LEU A 183 -27.81 -7.15 -9.44
C LEU A 183 -27.14 -8.01 -10.51
N ALA A 184 -26.02 -8.64 -10.19
CA ALA A 184 -25.21 -9.37 -11.17
C ALA A 184 -25.49 -10.88 -11.22
N SER A 185 -26.33 -11.42 -10.34
CA SER A 185 -26.63 -12.85 -10.27
C SER A 185 -27.67 -13.30 -11.30
N THR A 186 -28.79 -12.58 -11.40
CA THR A 186 -29.97 -13.01 -12.17
C THR A 186 -30.64 -11.87 -12.94
N SER A 187 -31.38 -12.25 -13.99
CA SER A 187 -32.26 -11.33 -14.70
C SER A 187 -33.47 -10.98 -13.84
N SER A 188 -33.71 -9.69 -13.61
CA SER A 188 -34.93 -9.23 -12.95
C SER A 188 -36.19 -9.52 -13.77
N THR A 189 -36.06 -9.72 -15.09
CA THR A 189 -37.18 -9.96 -15.99
C THR A 189 -37.58 -11.44 -16.05
N SER A 190 -36.61 -12.36 -16.01
CA SER A 190 -36.86 -13.80 -16.21
C SER A 190 -36.54 -14.67 -14.99
N GLY A 191 -35.85 -14.13 -13.99
CA GLY A 191 -35.33 -14.88 -12.84
C GLY A 191 -34.16 -15.81 -13.15
N LYS A 192 -33.72 -15.94 -14.41
CA LYS A 192 -32.64 -16.85 -14.78
C LYS A 192 -31.26 -16.32 -14.37
N PRO A 193 -30.34 -17.18 -13.90
CA PRO A 193 -28.98 -16.78 -13.60
C PRO A 193 -28.24 -16.36 -14.87
N TYR A 194 -27.33 -15.40 -14.72
CA TYR A 194 -26.39 -15.05 -15.76
C TYR A 194 -25.20 -16.00 -15.73
N GLU A 195 -24.72 -16.38 -16.91
CA GLU A 195 -23.60 -17.32 -17.04
C GLU A 195 -22.46 -16.71 -17.87
N ILE A 196 -21.25 -17.19 -17.62
CA ILE A 196 -20.05 -16.91 -18.40
C ILE A 196 -19.67 -18.21 -19.08
N ARG A 197 -19.64 -18.21 -20.41
CA ARG A 197 -19.09 -19.30 -21.21
C ARG A 197 -17.66 -18.91 -21.61
N TYR A 198 -16.70 -19.70 -21.15
CA TYR A 198 -15.29 -19.50 -21.47
C TYR A 198 -14.96 -20.09 -22.85
N ALA A 199 -13.82 -19.70 -23.41
CA ALA A 199 -13.35 -20.19 -24.71
C ALA A 199 -13.12 -21.71 -24.74
N ASP A 200 -12.83 -22.33 -23.59
CA ASP A 200 -12.66 -23.77 -23.44
C ASP A 200 -13.99 -24.56 -23.33
N GLY A 201 -15.12 -23.88 -23.49
CA GLY A 201 -16.45 -24.48 -23.43
C GLY A 201 -16.99 -24.68 -22.01
N ARG A 202 -16.21 -24.38 -20.97
CA ARG A 202 -16.72 -24.39 -19.59
C ARG A 202 -17.71 -23.24 -19.40
N THR A 203 -18.70 -23.48 -18.56
CA THR A 203 -19.64 -22.46 -18.11
C THR A 203 -19.54 -22.28 -16.60
N ALA A 204 -19.63 -21.05 -16.14
CA ALA A 204 -19.75 -20.70 -14.73
C ALA A 204 -20.85 -19.67 -14.54
N THR A 205 -21.45 -19.61 -13.36
CA THR A 205 -22.39 -18.51 -13.06
C THR A 205 -21.59 -17.22 -12.86
N VAL A 206 -22.16 -16.10 -13.30
CA VAL A 206 -21.56 -14.77 -13.07
C VAL A 206 -21.40 -14.50 -11.58
N ARG A 207 -22.38 -14.95 -10.78
CA ARG A 207 -22.34 -14.84 -9.33
C ARG A 207 -21.10 -15.49 -8.74
N ASP A 208 -20.84 -16.75 -9.07
CA ASP A 208 -19.72 -17.49 -8.47
C ASP A 208 -18.38 -16.92 -8.92
N PHE A 209 -18.27 -16.52 -10.20
CA PHE A 209 -17.09 -15.82 -10.71
C PHE A 209 -16.82 -14.52 -9.92
N LEU A 210 -17.83 -13.67 -9.76
CA LEU A 210 -17.69 -12.39 -9.07
C LEU A 210 -17.44 -12.53 -7.57
N LEU A 211 -18.04 -13.53 -6.91
CA LEU A 211 -17.73 -13.82 -5.50
C LEU A 211 -16.27 -14.26 -5.33
N GLY A 212 -15.74 -15.06 -6.27
CA GLY A 212 -14.33 -15.43 -6.30
C GLY A 212 -13.41 -14.22 -6.46
N GLU A 213 -13.74 -13.31 -7.38
CA GLU A 213 -12.98 -12.05 -7.55
C GLU A 213 -13.11 -11.12 -6.35
N LEU A 214 -14.29 -11.00 -5.74
CA LEU A 214 -14.50 -10.20 -4.53
C LEU A 214 -13.64 -10.71 -3.38
N ALA A 215 -13.62 -12.02 -3.14
CA ALA A 215 -12.76 -12.62 -2.12
C ALA A 215 -11.27 -12.33 -2.39
N ARG A 216 -10.82 -12.36 -3.66
CA ARG A 216 -9.45 -11.98 -4.01
C ARG A 216 -9.16 -10.50 -3.76
N LEU A 217 -10.12 -9.61 -4.00
CA LEU A 217 -9.98 -8.17 -3.74
C LEU A 217 -9.91 -7.88 -2.23
N GLU A 218 -10.61 -8.66 -1.41
CA GLU A 218 -10.65 -8.49 0.05
C GLU A 218 -9.47 -9.15 0.77
N GLN A 219 -8.82 -10.12 0.14
CA GLN A 219 -7.59 -10.76 0.63
C GLN A 219 -6.31 -10.01 0.23
N ARG A 220 -6.42 -8.95 -0.58
CA ARG A 220 -5.31 -8.24 -1.20
C ARG A 220 -5.02 -6.90 -0.58
#